data_AF-A0A542DX52-F1
#
_entry.id   AF-A0A542DX52-F1
#
_cell.length_a   1.000
_cell.length_b   1.000
_cell.length_c   1.000
_cell.angle_alpha   90.00
_cell.angle_beta   90.00
_cell.angle_gamma   90.00
#
_symmetry.space_group_name_H-M   'P 1'
#
loop_
_entity.id
_entity.type
_entity.pdbx_description
1 polymer ?
#
loop_
_entity_poly.entity_id
_entity_poly.type
_entity_poly.pdbx_seq_one_letter_code
_entity_poly.pdbx_strand_id
1 'polypeptide(L)'
;MTTSPTPAADDAGRARAAAEVLAAADRARRTARADRQGLAIPLLVTGVLVLGYGVLVLAHERWIAGLLAASPTGSIALTPDPWSVVLDGYWSLGGALALAVTGAWLGLRARRVGVGETGAAWATGVLALVLFGYALAGFFLPIPLAVVTMLSPAAPYCLALLVVAAKRHDRALAVWALVVGLLVTLDRLGWLANRVYDVYRLVGVPAEQITWWVAPGFFDVVTGVVVVLVAALRMRADRREAARQHAVGPVVA
;
A
#
# COMPACT_ATOMS: atom_id res chain seq x y z
N MET A 1 -54.01 -42.96 23.31
CA MET A 1 -54.09 -41.96 22.23
C MET A 1 -52.75 -41.25 22.15
N THR A 2 -51.90 -41.67 21.22
CA THR A 2 -50.58 -41.07 20.97
C THR A 2 -50.73 -40.08 19.80
N THR A 3 -50.71 -38.79 20.11
CA THR A 3 -50.64 -37.74 19.09
C THR A 3 -49.24 -37.77 18.49
N SER A 4 -49.09 -38.34 17.30
CA SER A 4 -47.86 -38.17 16.52
C SER A 4 -47.71 -36.68 16.18
N PRO A 5 -46.56 -36.05 16.46
CA PRO A 5 -46.33 -34.67 16.05
C PRO A 5 -46.38 -34.57 14.53
N THR A 6 -47.18 -33.64 14.04
CA THR A 6 -47.45 -33.42 12.62
C THR A 6 -46.15 -33.00 11.90
N PRO A 7 -45.68 -33.73 10.86
CA PRO A 7 -44.38 -33.49 10.22
C PRO A 7 -44.21 -32.08 9.63
N ALA A 8 -45.32 -31.42 9.29
CA ALA A 8 -45.33 -30.09 8.67
C ALA A 8 -44.77 -28.96 9.56
N ALA A 9 -44.81 -29.11 10.89
CA ALA A 9 -44.27 -28.10 11.81
C ALA A 9 -42.73 -28.10 11.85
N ASP A 10 -42.11 -29.27 11.71
CA ASP A 10 -40.65 -29.43 11.64
C ASP A 10 -40.08 -28.94 10.31
N ASP A 11 -40.83 -29.04 9.21
CA ASP A 11 -40.41 -28.56 7.90
C ASP A 11 -40.40 -27.03 7.81
N ALA A 12 -41.39 -26.37 8.43
CA ALA A 12 -41.44 -24.91 8.51
C ALA A 12 -40.33 -24.33 9.40
N GLY A 13 -40.00 -25.01 10.52
CA GLY A 13 -38.87 -24.66 11.38
C GLY A 13 -37.52 -24.82 10.67
N ARG A 14 -37.33 -25.93 9.96
CA ARG A 14 -36.13 -26.19 9.14
C ARG A 14 -35.98 -25.19 7.98
N ALA A 15 -37.08 -24.80 7.33
CA ALA A 15 -37.06 -23.80 6.26
C ALA A 15 -36.66 -22.40 6.77
N ARG A 16 -37.14 -21.98 7.96
CA ARG A 16 -36.72 -20.72 8.57
C ARG A 16 -35.26 -20.73 8.98
N ALA A 17 -34.79 -21.79 9.62
CA ALA A 17 -33.38 -21.93 9.97
C ALA A 17 -32.47 -21.93 8.72
N ALA A 18 -32.89 -22.61 7.64
CA ALA A 18 -32.17 -22.58 6.37
C ALA A 18 -32.16 -21.17 5.75
N ALA A 19 -33.27 -20.44 5.79
CA ALA A 19 -33.35 -19.06 5.31
C ALA A 19 -32.46 -18.11 6.13
N GLU A 20 -32.38 -18.29 7.46
CA GLU A 20 -31.50 -17.51 8.33
C GLU A 20 -30.02 -17.80 8.06
N VAL A 21 -29.64 -19.07 7.86
CA VAL A 21 -28.27 -19.47 7.49
C VAL A 21 -27.90 -18.94 6.11
N LEU A 22 -28.82 -19.00 5.14
CA LEU A 22 -28.62 -18.40 3.81
C LEU A 22 -28.50 -16.88 3.88
N ALA A 23 -29.35 -16.21 4.66
CA ALA A 23 -29.27 -14.76 4.87
C ALA A 23 -27.99 -14.35 5.61
N ALA A 24 -27.50 -15.17 6.54
CA ALA A 24 -26.22 -14.96 7.22
C ALA A 24 -25.04 -15.19 6.26
N ALA A 25 -25.09 -16.24 5.43
CA ALA A 25 -24.07 -16.52 4.42
C ALA A 25 -24.03 -15.44 3.33
N ASP A 26 -25.18 -14.91 2.90
CA ASP A 26 -25.26 -13.81 1.95
C ASP A 26 -24.83 -12.47 2.55
N ARG A 27 -25.08 -12.26 3.86
CA ARG A 27 -24.48 -11.14 4.58
C ARG A 27 -22.96 -11.27 4.62
N ALA A 28 -22.43 -12.43 5.00
CA ALA A 28 -21.00 -12.71 5.04
C ALA A 28 -20.32 -12.59 3.66
N ARG A 29 -20.97 -13.06 2.59
CA ARG A 29 -20.49 -12.89 1.21
C ARG A 29 -20.48 -11.43 0.77
N ARG A 30 -21.50 -10.65 1.15
CA ARG A 30 -21.57 -9.22 0.86
C ARG A 30 -20.51 -8.42 1.62
N THR A 31 -20.27 -8.71 2.90
CA THR A 31 -19.15 -8.12 3.65
C THR A 31 -17.80 -8.54 3.08
N ALA A 32 -17.58 -9.82 2.78
CA ALA A 32 -16.32 -10.27 2.20
C ALA A 32 -16.03 -9.67 0.81
N ARG A 33 -17.06 -9.47 -0.02
CA ARG A 33 -16.93 -8.76 -1.31
C ARG A 33 -16.67 -7.28 -1.12
N ALA A 34 -17.39 -6.63 -0.20
CA ALA A 34 -17.13 -5.25 0.17
C ALA A 34 -15.69 -5.11 0.67
N ASP A 35 -15.17 -5.99 1.50
CA ASP A 35 -13.80 -5.88 2.01
C ASP A 35 -12.72 -5.93 0.93
N ARG A 36 -12.87 -6.80 -0.08
CA ARG A 36 -11.95 -6.91 -1.23
C ARG A 36 -11.93 -5.68 -2.14
N GLN A 37 -13.02 -4.92 -2.20
CA GLN A 37 -13.16 -3.70 -3.02
C GLN A 37 -12.55 -2.45 -2.35
N GLY A 38 -12.07 -2.55 -1.09
CA GLY A 38 -11.61 -1.39 -0.31
C GLY A 38 -10.16 -0.99 -0.48
N LEU A 39 -9.36 -1.85 -1.11
CA LEU A 39 -7.89 -1.73 -1.11
C LEU A 39 -7.33 -0.82 -2.21
N ALA A 40 -8.16 -0.42 -3.18
CA ALA A 40 -7.68 0.38 -4.31
C ALA A 40 -7.10 1.74 -3.89
N ILE A 41 -7.71 2.40 -2.90
CA ILE A 41 -7.24 3.71 -2.42
C ILE A 41 -5.92 3.60 -1.64
N PRO A 42 -5.78 2.70 -0.64
CA PRO A 42 -4.48 2.45 -0.02
C PRO A 42 -3.37 2.16 -1.06
N LEU A 43 -3.66 1.30 -2.04
CA LEU A 43 -2.70 0.96 -3.09
C LEU A 43 -2.36 2.17 -3.98
N LEU A 44 -3.35 2.97 -4.41
CA LEU A 44 -3.08 4.19 -5.17
C LEU A 44 -2.20 5.17 -4.40
N VAL A 45 -2.51 5.41 -3.13
CA VAL A 45 -1.75 6.31 -2.26
C VAL A 45 -0.30 5.80 -2.12
N THR A 46 -0.13 4.50 -1.86
CA THR A 46 1.19 3.85 -1.80
C THR A 46 1.95 4.05 -3.10
N GLY A 47 1.31 3.75 -4.24
CA GLY A 47 1.94 3.80 -5.55
C GLY A 47 2.36 5.22 -5.94
N VAL A 48 1.53 6.22 -5.67
CA VAL A 48 1.86 7.64 -5.92
C VAL A 48 3.02 8.09 -5.02
N LEU A 49 3.02 7.67 -3.76
CA LEU A 49 4.09 8.01 -2.81
C LEU A 49 5.43 7.40 -3.25
N VAL A 50 5.45 6.11 -3.59
CA VAL A 50 6.65 5.42 -4.08
C VAL A 50 7.13 6.00 -5.42
N LEU A 51 6.20 6.28 -6.34
CA LEU A 51 6.51 6.88 -7.64
C LEU A 51 7.13 8.27 -7.48
N GLY A 52 6.49 9.15 -6.71
CA GLY A 52 6.98 10.51 -6.51
C GLY A 52 8.35 10.54 -5.82
N TYR A 53 8.57 9.61 -4.89
CA TYR A 53 9.88 9.44 -4.28
C TYR A 53 10.95 8.99 -5.28
N GLY A 54 10.67 7.96 -6.09
CA GLY A 54 11.60 7.50 -7.12
C GLY A 54 11.98 8.61 -8.10
N VAL A 55 11.01 9.47 -8.48
CA VAL A 55 11.26 10.65 -9.32
C VAL A 55 12.18 11.66 -8.63
N LEU A 56 11.98 11.93 -7.33
CA LEU A 56 12.86 12.82 -6.56
C LEU A 56 14.28 12.28 -6.47
N VAL A 57 14.44 10.97 -6.28
CA VAL A 57 15.75 10.31 -6.22
C VAL A 57 16.45 10.41 -7.57
N LEU A 58 15.75 10.13 -8.67
CA LEU A 58 16.31 10.30 -10.02
C LEU A 58 16.71 11.75 -10.31
N ALA A 59 15.94 12.72 -9.82
CA ALA A 59 16.28 14.14 -9.94
C ALA A 59 17.53 14.50 -9.12
N HIS A 60 17.64 13.95 -7.91
CA HIS A 60 18.80 14.11 -7.04
C HIS A 60 20.06 13.52 -7.68
N GLU A 61 20.00 12.29 -8.20
CA GLU A 61 21.12 11.64 -8.88
C GLU A 61 21.58 12.44 -10.12
N ARG A 62 20.63 12.97 -10.90
CA ARG A 62 20.95 13.85 -12.04
C ARG A 62 21.62 15.15 -11.60
N TRP A 63 21.20 15.71 -10.47
CA TRP A 63 21.81 16.91 -9.91
C TRP A 63 23.25 16.63 -9.44
N ILE A 64 23.49 15.54 -8.71
CA ILE A 64 24.83 15.08 -8.32
C ILE A 64 25.71 14.85 -9.56
N ALA A 65 25.21 14.14 -10.56
CA ALA A 65 25.94 13.88 -11.78
C ALA A 65 26.34 15.17 -12.52
N GLY A 66 25.45 16.17 -12.53
CA GLY A 66 25.73 17.49 -13.08
C GLY A 66 26.83 18.24 -12.30
N LEU A 67 26.81 18.17 -10.98
CA LEU A 67 27.86 18.74 -10.12
C LEU A 67 29.22 18.06 -10.33
N LEU A 68 29.24 16.73 -10.46
CA LEU A 68 30.46 15.96 -10.75
C LEU A 68 31.04 16.32 -12.11
N ALA A 69 30.19 16.44 -13.14
CA ALA A 69 30.61 16.80 -14.49
C ALA A 69 31.16 18.24 -14.58
N ALA A 70 30.65 19.16 -13.74
CA ALA A 70 31.12 20.53 -13.65
C ALA A 70 32.37 20.69 -12.75
N SER A 71 32.75 19.66 -11.99
CA SER A 71 33.90 19.71 -11.07
C SER A 71 35.20 19.38 -11.80
N PRO A 72 36.23 20.27 -11.77
CA PRO A 72 37.53 20.02 -12.39
C PRO A 72 38.25 18.78 -11.85
N THR A 73 37.95 18.40 -10.60
CA THR A 73 38.55 17.26 -9.90
C THR A 73 37.65 16.03 -9.88
N GLY A 74 36.42 16.12 -10.43
CA GLY A 74 35.42 15.06 -10.32
C GLY A 74 34.98 14.79 -8.87
N SER A 75 35.24 15.70 -7.94
CA SER A 75 34.86 15.59 -6.53
C SER A 75 33.95 16.73 -6.13
N ILE A 76 32.92 16.46 -5.32
CA ILE A 76 32.07 17.46 -4.70
C ILE A 76 32.44 17.54 -3.22
N ALA A 77 32.65 18.75 -2.69
CA ALA A 77 32.83 18.93 -1.26
C ALA A 77 31.57 18.44 -0.53
N LEU A 78 31.74 17.67 0.55
CA LEU A 78 30.67 17.18 1.44
C LEU A 78 30.08 18.35 2.25
N THR A 79 29.46 19.32 1.58
CA THR A 79 28.47 20.18 2.23
C THR A 79 27.22 19.35 2.51
N PRO A 80 26.46 19.65 3.58
CA PRO A 80 25.22 18.94 3.84
C PRO A 80 24.33 19.01 2.59
N ASP A 81 24.02 17.84 2.06
CA ASP A 81 23.27 17.70 0.82
C ASP A 81 21.85 18.25 1.03
N PRO A 82 21.46 19.36 0.38
CA PRO A 82 20.14 19.94 0.55
C PRO A 82 19.02 18.99 0.11
N TRP A 83 19.31 18.02 -0.76
CA TRP A 83 18.34 17.02 -1.18
C TRP A 83 18.01 16.01 -0.10
N SER A 84 18.94 15.72 0.82
CA SER A 84 18.66 14.83 1.97
C SER A 84 17.45 15.31 2.77
N VAL A 85 17.36 16.61 3.07
CA VAL A 85 16.23 17.22 3.78
C VAL A 85 14.93 17.11 2.98
N VAL A 86 14.99 17.26 1.66
CA VAL A 86 13.82 17.15 0.77
C VAL A 86 13.33 15.70 0.71
N LEU A 87 14.24 14.74 0.56
CA LEU A 87 13.93 13.30 0.47
C LEU A 87 13.37 12.77 1.80
N ASP A 88 13.97 13.17 2.92
CA ASP A 88 13.51 12.82 4.26
C ASP A 88 12.16 13.49 4.58
N GLY A 89 12.00 14.76 4.19
CA GLY A 89 10.74 15.50 4.31
C GLY A 89 9.61 14.86 3.51
N TYR A 90 9.89 14.40 2.29
CA TYR A 90 8.90 13.75 1.43
C TYR A 90 8.31 12.50 2.07
N TRP A 91 9.13 11.65 2.69
CA TRP A 91 8.62 10.44 3.34
C TRP A 91 8.01 10.68 4.71
N SER A 92 8.62 11.54 5.52
CA SER A 92 8.11 11.80 6.86
C SER A 92 6.75 12.52 6.81
N LEU A 93 6.64 13.61 6.04
CA LEU A 93 5.39 14.36 5.89
C LEU A 93 4.44 13.71 4.88
N GLY A 94 4.95 13.28 3.72
CA GLY A 94 4.14 12.64 2.69
C GLY A 94 3.63 11.26 3.10
N GLY A 95 4.45 10.47 3.80
CA GLY A 95 4.03 9.20 4.40
C GLY A 95 3.00 9.37 5.51
N ALA A 96 3.15 10.38 6.37
CA ALA A 96 2.13 10.74 7.36
C ALA A 96 0.81 11.14 6.70
N LEU A 97 0.86 12.01 5.68
CA LEU A 97 -0.32 12.41 4.92
C LEU A 97 -0.98 11.22 4.22
N ALA A 98 -0.19 10.33 3.61
CA ALA A 98 -0.65 9.12 2.97
C ALA A 98 -1.40 8.19 3.94
N LEU A 99 -0.88 8.02 5.16
CA LEU A 99 -1.55 7.26 6.22
C LEU A 99 -2.83 7.95 6.69
N ALA A 100 -2.83 9.28 6.82
CA ALA A 100 -4.01 10.04 7.19
C ALA A 100 -5.13 9.90 6.15
N VAL A 101 -4.81 10.02 4.85
CA VAL A 101 -5.75 9.80 3.75
C VAL A 101 -6.27 8.37 3.75
N THR A 102 -5.38 7.38 3.93
CA THR A 102 -5.75 5.96 4.00
C THR A 102 -6.68 5.69 5.19
N GLY A 103 -6.38 6.25 6.36
CA GLY A 103 -7.19 6.10 7.56
C GLY A 103 -8.54 6.80 7.46
N ALA A 104 -8.58 8.01 6.91
CA ALA A 104 -9.82 8.73 6.65
C ALA A 104 -10.73 7.96 5.68
N TRP A 105 -10.16 7.40 4.61
CA TRP A 105 -10.88 6.54 3.68
C TRP A 105 -11.46 5.29 4.36
N LEU A 106 -10.64 4.57 5.13
CA LEU A 106 -11.08 3.40 5.90
C LEU A 106 -12.19 3.76 6.90
N GLY A 107 -12.08 4.89 7.59
CA GLY A 107 -13.07 5.36 8.55
C GLY A 107 -14.40 5.75 7.90
N LEU A 108 -14.36 6.50 6.79
CA LEU A 108 -15.56 6.85 6.01
C LEU A 108 -16.25 5.60 5.47
N ARG A 109 -15.47 4.61 5.04
CA ARG A 109 -15.98 3.34 4.53
C ARG A 109 -16.64 2.51 5.62
N ALA A 110 -16.01 2.37 6.78
CA ALA A 110 -16.57 1.66 7.94
C ALA A 110 -17.93 2.24 8.34
N ARG A 111 -18.06 3.58 8.36
CA ARG A 111 -19.34 4.28 8.63
C ARG A 111 -20.43 3.97 7.60
N ARG A 112 -20.07 3.86 6.31
CA ARG A 112 -21.03 3.60 5.22
C ARG A 112 -21.50 2.15 5.16
N VAL A 113 -20.62 1.20 5.50
CA VAL A 113 -20.92 -0.24 5.40
C VAL A 113 -21.46 -0.81 6.73
N GLY A 114 -21.44 -0.02 7.82
CA GLY A 114 -21.97 -0.41 9.13
C GLY A 114 -21.14 -1.49 9.83
N VAL A 115 -19.93 -1.77 9.33
CA VAL A 115 -19.01 -2.74 9.92
C VAL A 115 -18.13 -1.98 10.91
N GLY A 116 -18.13 -2.41 12.18
CA GLY A 116 -17.41 -1.80 13.30
C GLY A 116 -15.89 -1.84 13.23
N GLU A 117 -15.29 -1.75 12.05
CA GLU A 117 -13.83 -1.77 11.83
C GLU A 117 -13.19 -0.38 11.99
N THR A 118 -13.49 0.32 13.08
CA THR A 118 -12.85 1.61 13.42
C THR A 118 -11.37 1.44 13.81
N GLY A 119 -10.95 0.23 14.21
CA GLY A 119 -9.60 -0.06 14.69
C GLY A 119 -8.49 0.12 13.64
N ALA A 120 -8.75 -0.22 12.38
CA ALA A 120 -7.77 -0.04 11.31
C ALA A 120 -7.57 1.44 10.96
N ALA A 121 -8.66 2.21 10.91
CA ALA A 121 -8.64 3.66 10.69
C ALA A 121 -7.91 4.39 11.83
N TRP A 122 -8.14 3.97 13.07
CA TRP A 122 -7.42 4.47 14.25
C TRP A 122 -5.93 4.15 14.19
N ALA A 123 -5.55 2.91 13.87
CA ALA A 123 -4.14 2.52 13.77
C ALA A 123 -3.38 3.36 12.72
N THR A 124 -3.98 3.57 11.54
CA THR A 124 -3.41 4.45 10.52
C THR A 124 -3.36 5.92 10.94
N GLY A 125 -4.37 6.40 11.67
CA GLY A 125 -4.42 7.78 12.16
C GLY A 125 -3.38 8.05 13.25
N VAL A 126 -3.21 7.12 14.19
CA VAL A 126 -2.18 7.20 15.24
C VAL A 126 -0.79 7.17 14.61
N LEU A 127 -0.54 6.26 13.68
CA LEU A 127 0.77 6.19 13.04
C LEU A 127 1.04 7.42 12.16
N ALA A 128 0.03 7.99 11.50
CA ALA A 128 0.15 9.26 10.80
C ALA A 128 0.58 10.38 11.75
N LEU A 129 -0.06 10.50 12.92
CA LEU A 129 0.29 11.50 13.94
C LEU A 129 1.71 11.31 14.49
N VAL A 130 2.14 10.06 14.70
CA VAL A 130 3.52 9.74 15.13
C VAL A 130 4.54 10.18 14.07
N LEU A 131 4.31 9.86 12.79
CA LEU A 131 5.19 10.29 11.70
C LEU A 131 5.20 11.81 11.53
N PHE A 132 4.05 12.47 11.69
CA PHE A 132 3.95 13.93 11.60
C PHE A 132 4.67 14.62 12.77
N GLY A 133 4.54 14.08 13.99
CA GLY A 133 5.27 14.55 15.16
C GLY A 133 6.78 14.38 15.03
N TYR A 134 7.23 13.27 14.44
CA TYR A 134 8.64 13.08 14.09
C TYR A 134 9.14 14.14 13.09
N ALA A 135 8.41 14.32 11.99
CA ALA A 135 8.79 15.23 10.92
C ALA A 135 8.91 16.70 11.37
N LEU A 136 8.03 17.15 12.26
CA LEU A 136 7.94 18.56 12.67
C LEU A 136 8.69 18.90 13.96
N ALA A 137 8.72 17.98 14.93
CA ALA A 137 9.24 18.29 16.27
C ALA A 137 10.59 17.63 16.56
N GLY A 138 11.17 16.87 15.61
CA GLY A 138 12.37 16.06 15.85
C GLY A 138 12.18 15.03 16.97
N PHE A 139 10.92 14.66 17.23
CA PHE A 139 10.55 13.78 18.34
C PHE A 139 11.30 12.46 18.21
N PHE A 140 11.98 12.01 19.27
CA PHE A 140 12.72 10.75 19.24
C PHE A 140 11.78 9.60 18.83
N LEU A 141 11.94 9.08 17.61
CA LEU A 141 11.41 7.75 17.30
C LEU A 141 12.06 6.78 18.28
N PRO A 142 11.31 5.81 18.85
CA PRO A 142 11.94 4.72 19.57
C PRO A 142 12.99 4.09 18.63
N ILE A 143 14.20 3.86 19.14
CA ILE A 143 15.40 3.46 18.38
C ILE A 143 15.11 2.40 17.29
N PRO A 144 14.30 1.34 17.55
CA PRO A 144 13.97 0.36 16.51
C PRO A 144 13.24 0.95 15.30
N LEU A 145 12.32 1.89 15.53
CA LEU A 145 11.55 2.54 14.48
C LEU A 145 12.43 3.53 13.70
N ALA A 146 13.37 4.21 14.37
CA ALA A 146 14.36 5.09 13.75
C ALA A 146 15.29 4.31 12.80
N VAL A 147 15.79 3.14 13.25
CA VAL A 147 16.60 2.23 12.42
C VAL A 147 15.81 1.74 11.21
N VAL A 148 14.53 1.40 11.39
CA VAL A 148 13.66 0.97 10.29
C VAL A 148 13.40 2.09 9.28
N THR A 149 13.19 3.33 9.73
CA THR A 149 13.07 4.50 8.83
C THR A 149 14.36 4.83 8.11
N MET A 150 15.53 4.63 8.74
CA MET A 150 16.82 4.81 8.09
C MET A 150 17.09 3.74 7.01
N LEU A 151 16.61 2.51 7.22
CA LEU A 151 16.78 1.41 6.26
C LEU A 151 15.83 1.50 5.07
N SER A 152 14.60 1.98 5.29
CA SER A 152 13.63 2.21 4.23
C SER A 152 12.56 3.19 4.72
N PRO A 153 12.50 4.40 4.15
CA PRO A 153 11.46 5.36 4.49
C PRO A 153 10.02 4.85 4.22
N ALA A 154 9.88 3.83 3.37
CA ALA A 154 8.61 3.15 3.10
C ALA A 154 8.21 2.12 4.17
N ALA A 155 9.14 1.69 5.03
CA ALA A 155 8.90 0.63 6.01
C ALA A 155 7.83 0.97 7.06
N PRO A 156 7.75 2.19 7.64
CA PRO A 156 6.68 2.54 8.57
C PRO A 156 5.29 2.45 7.92
N TYR A 157 5.19 2.90 6.67
CA TYR A 157 3.95 2.83 5.91
C TYR A 157 3.56 1.38 5.60
N CYS A 158 4.51 0.54 5.20
CA CYS A 158 4.26 -0.89 4.95
C CYS A 158 3.90 -1.65 6.23
N LEU A 159 4.54 -1.32 7.36
CA LEU A 159 4.17 -1.86 8.68
C LEU A 159 2.75 -1.46 9.07
N ALA A 160 2.35 -0.21 8.80
CA ALA A 160 0.97 0.24 8.98
C ALA A 160 -0.02 -0.61 8.18
N LEU A 161 0.28 -0.82 6.90
CA LEU A 161 -0.54 -1.65 6.03
C LEU A 161 -0.58 -3.10 6.50
N LEU A 162 0.50 -3.63 7.06
CA LEU A 162 0.53 -4.97 7.66
C LEU A 162 -0.34 -5.06 8.91
N VAL A 163 -0.32 -4.05 9.78
CA VAL A 163 -1.23 -3.97 10.95
C VAL A 163 -2.67 -3.91 10.49
N VAL A 164 -2.98 -3.10 9.47
CA VAL A 164 -4.31 -3.02 8.86
C VAL A 164 -4.71 -4.37 8.25
N ALA A 165 -3.81 -5.02 7.52
CA ALA A 165 -4.04 -6.31 6.91
C ALA A 165 -4.30 -7.40 7.95
N ALA A 166 -3.52 -7.42 9.03
CA ALA A 166 -3.69 -8.35 10.15
C ALA A 166 -5.04 -8.15 10.84
N LYS A 167 -5.44 -6.90 11.10
CA LYS A 167 -6.73 -6.56 11.71
C LYS A 167 -7.92 -6.94 10.83
N ARG A 168 -7.78 -6.83 9.51
CA ARG A 168 -8.83 -7.17 8.53
C ARG A 168 -8.74 -8.61 8.00
N HIS A 169 -7.79 -9.41 8.52
CA HIS A 169 -7.44 -10.74 8.01
C HIS A 169 -7.24 -10.79 6.48
N ASP A 170 -6.75 -9.70 5.90
CA ASP A 170 -6.59 -9.53 4.46
C ASP A 170 -5.19 -9.98 4.01
N ARG A 171 -5.09 -11.25 3.63
CA ARG A 171 -3.83 -11.84 3.15
C ARG A 171 -3.29 -11.14 1.91
N ALA A 172 -4.15 -10.62 1.04
CA ALA A 172 -3.70 -9.94 -0.17
C ALA A 172 -3.02 -8.62 0.16
N LEU A 173 -3.58 -7.83 1.07
CA LEU A 173 -2.95 -6.59 1.55
C LEU A 173 -1.63 -6.88 2.29
N ALA A 174 -1.59 -7.94 3.10
CA ALA A 174 -0.37 -8.33 3.80
C ALA A 174 0.75 -8.72 2.83
N VAL A 175 0.46 -9.58 1.85
CA VAL A 175 1.42 -9.95 0.81
C VAL A 175 1.88 -8.73 0.03
N TRP A 176 0.96 -7.83 -0.32
CA TRP A 176 1.31 -6.58 -1.01
C TRP A 176 2.25 -5.69 -0.20
N ALA A 177 1.93 -5.45 1.07
CA ALA A 177 2.76 -4.62 1.94
C ALA A 177 4.15 -5.24 2.16
N LEU A 178 4.24 -6.57 2.27
CA LEU A 178 5.52 -7.29 2.35
C LEU A 178 6.32 -7.19 1.05
N VAL A 179 5.69 -7.45 -0.10
CA VAL A 179 6.38 -7.42 -1.40
C VAL A 179 6.87 -6.01 -1.72
N VAL A 180 6.03 -4.99 -1.55
CA VAL A 180 6.42 -3.59 -1.80
C VAL A 180 7.50 -3.15 -0.81
N GLY A 181 7.31 -3.43 0.48
CA GLY A 181 8.32 -3.11 1.49
C GLY A 181 9.67 -3.77 1.19
N LEU A 182 9.66 -5.06 0.84
CA LEU A 182 10.87 -5.80 0.46
C LEU A 182 11.52 -5.23 -0.79
N LEU A 183 10.75 -4.94 -1.85
CA LEU A 183 11.29 -4.39 -3.10
C LEU A 183 11.95 -3.03 -2.88
N VAL A 184 11.28 -2.11 -2.17
CA VAL A 184 11.84 -0.78 -1.86
C VAL A 184 13.08 -0.91 -0.99
N THR A 185 13.10 -1.81 0.01
CA THR A 185 14.30 -2.06 0.82
C THR A 185 15.44 -2.66 0.00
N LEU A 186 15.17 -3.64 -0.87
CA LEU A 186 16.20 -4.24 -1.73
C LEU A 186 16.76 -3.23 -2.75
N ASP A 187 15.94 -2.31 -3.24
CA ASP A 187 16.41 -1.22 -4.10
C ASP A 187 17.34 -0.27 -3.34
N ARG A 188 16.94 0.12 -2.12
CA ARG A 188 17.74 0.99 -1.24
C ARG A 188 19.08 0.40 -0.86
N LEU A 189 19.15 -0.92 -0.67
CA LEU A 189 20.41 -1.63 -0.42
C LEU A 189 21.26 -1.80 -1.68
N GLY A 190 20.81 -1.29 -2.84
CA GLY A 190 21.48 -1.45 -4.12
C GLY A 190 21.47 -2.89 -4.65
N TRP A 191 20.72 -3.80 -4.02
CA TRP A 191 20.74 -5.22 -4.40
C TRP A 191 20.11 -5.42 -5.79
N LEU A 192 18.95 -4.80 -6.05
CA LEU A 192 18.28 -4.88 -7.35
C LEU A 192 19.15 -4.29 -8.46
N ALA A 193 19.70 -3.11 -8.21
CA ALA A 193 20.65 -2.44 -9.09
C ALA A 193 21.86 -3.35 -9.43
N ASN A 194 22.51 -3.91 -8.41
CA ASN A 194 23.66 -4.81 -8.60
C ASN A 194 23.31 -6.08 -9.37
N ARG A 195 22.15 -6.70 -9.10
CA ARG A 195 21.74 -7.92 -9.82
C ARG A 195 21.40 -7.64 -11.28
N VAL A 196 20.77 -6.51 -11.56
CA VAL A 196 20.48 -6.10 -12.93
C VAL A 196 21.77 -5.74 -13.67
N TYR A 197 22.72 -5.11 -13.00
CA TYR A 197 24.07 -4.88 -13.54
C TYR A 197 24.79 -6.19 -13.88
N ASP A 198 24.76 -7.19 -12.98
CA ASP A 198 25.35 -8.52 -13.22
C ASP A 198 24.74 -9.20 -14.46
N VAL A 199 23.40 -9.18 -14.58
CA VAL A 199 22.69 -9.77 -15.72
C VAL A 199 23.07 -9.07 -17.03
N TYR A 200 23.09 -7.73 -17.05
CA TYR A 200 23.46 -7.00 -18.26
C TYR A 200 24.93 -7.20 -18.66
N ARG A 201 25.81 -7.32 -17.68
CA ARG A 201 27.22 -7.67 -17.91
C ARG A 201 27.36 -9.07 -18.51
N LEU A 202 26.57 -10.04 -18.05
CA LEU A 202 26.53 -11.40 -18.60
C LEU A 202 26.02 -11.44 -20.05
N VAL A 203 25.11 -10.55 -20.41
CA VAL A 203 24.55 -10.44 -21.78
C VAL A 203 25.44 -9.56 -22.70
N GLY A 204 26.58 -9.05 -22.18
CA GLY A 204 27.54 -8.27 -22.97
C GLY A 204 27.10 -6.84 -23.27
N VAL A 205 26.16 -6.29 -22.51
CA VAL A 205 25.72 -4.90 -22.67
C VAL A 205 26.84 -3.97 -22.18
N PRO A 206 27.24 -2.94 -22.96
CA PRO A 206 28.25 -1.97 -22.53
C PRO A 206 27.82 -1.24 -21.26
N ALA A 207 28.74 -1.05 -20.31
CA ALA A 207 28.46 -0.40 -19.02
C ALA A 207 27.79 0.97 -19.16
N GLU A 208 28.12 1.71 -20.23
CA GLU A 208 27.57 3.02 -20.57
C GLU A 208 26.06 3.00 -20.85
N GLN A 209 25.52 1.87 -21.31
CA GLN A 209 24.10 1.68 -21.54
C GLN A 209 23.37 1.19 -20.28
N ILE A 210 24.08 0.55 -19.35
CA ILE A 210 23.53 -0.05 -18.12
C ILE A 210 23.23 1.02 -17.06
N THR A 211 24.04 2.08 -17.00
CA THR A 211 23.96 3.14 -15.98
C THR A 211 22.58 3.78 -15.84
N TRP A 212 21.82 3.92 -16.93
CA TRP A 212 20.45 4.47 -16.88
C TRP A 212 19.42 3.53 -16.26
N TRP A 213 19.57 2.21 -16.44
CA TRP A 213 18.61 1.18 -15.97
C TRP A 213 18.88 0.74 -14.52
N VAL A 214 20.04 1.12 -14.00
CA VAL A 214 20.54 0.76 -12.68
C VAL A 214 20.62 2.00 -11.77
N ALA A 215 20.16 3.15 -12.27
CA ALA A 215 20.14 4.40 -11.53
C ALA A 215 19.31 4.26 -10.24
N PRO A 216 19.82 4.77 -9.10
CA PRO A 216 19.05 4.82 -7.86
C PRO A 216 17.68 5.46 -8.09
N GLY A 217 16.61 4.83 -7.59
CA GLY A 217 15.23 5.30 -7.75
C GLY A 217 14.52 4.85 -9.04
N PHE A 218 15.20 4.20 -9.99
CA PHE A 218 14.54 3.63 -11.17
C PHE A 218 13.53 2.53 -10.78
N PHE A 219 13.92 1.62 -9.89
CA PHE A 219 13.02 0.55 -9.44
C PHE A 219 11.90 1.07 -8.53
N ASP A 220 12.14 2.13 -7.75
CA ASP A 220 11.08 2.86 -7.04
C ASP A 220 10.03 3.38 -8.04
N VAL A 221 10.44 4.02 -9.14
CA VAL A 221 9.52 4.49 -10.20
C VAL A 221 8.74 3.34 -10.82
N VAL A 222 9.43 2.25 -11.24
CA VAL A 222 8.77 1.09 -11.85
C VAL A 222 7.76 0.46 -10.88
N THR A 223 8.15 0.28 -9.62
CA THR A 223 7.28 -0.27 -8.57
C THR A 223 6.07 0.63 -8.35
N GLY A 224 6.27 1.96 -8.25
CA GLY A 224 5.19 2.93 -8.11
C GLY A 224 4.20 2.88 -9.28
N VAL A 225 4.69 2.84 -10.53
CA VAL A 225 3.85 2.69 -11.73
C VAL A 225 3.04 1.39 -11.68
N VAL A 226 3.68 0.26 -11.37
CA VAL A 226 2.99 -1.05 -11.30
C VAL A 226 1.89 -1.01 -10.23
N VAL A 227 2.17 -0.46 -9.05
CA VAL A 227 1.19 -0.35 -7.96
C VAL A 227 0.01 0.54 -8.37
N VAL A 228 0.27 1.70 -9.00
CA VAL A 228 -0.79 2.59 -9.50
C VAL A 228 -1.64 1.89 -10.57
N LEU A 229 -1.01 1.16 -11.50
CA LEU A 229 -1.72 0.42 -12.54
C LEU A 229 -2.59 -0.69 -11.95
N VAL A 230 -2.06 -1.50 -11.03
CA VAL A 230 -2.82 -2.56 -10.35
C VAL A 230 -4.02 -1.95 -9.62
N ALA A 231 -3.82 -0.84 -8.92
CA ALA A 231 -4.91 -0.17 -8.21
C ALA A 231 -5.97 0.38 -9.18
N ALA A 232 -5.56 1.03 -10.27
CA ALA A 232 -6.46 1.53 -11.31
C ALA A 232 -7.25 0.43 -12.01
N LEU A 233 -6.60 -0.71 -12.33
CA LEU A 233 -7.25 -1.88 -12.89
C LEU A 233 -8.27 -2.48 -11.93
N ARG A 234 -7.96 -2.52 -10.65
CA ARG A 234 -8.88 -2.99 -9.60
C ARG A 234 -10.09 -2.07 -9.47
N MET A 235 -9.90 -0.75 -9.46
CA MET A 235 -11.01 0.21 -9.49
C MET A 235 -11.90 0.04 -10.73
N ARG A 236 -11.31 -0.23 -11.90
CA ARG A 236 -12.08 -0.50 -13.13
C ARG A 236 -12.88 -1.79 -13.03
N ALA A 237 -12.29 -2.85 -12.48
CA ALA A 237 -12.99 -4.11 -12.24
C ALA A 237 -14.17 -3.90 -11.27
N ASP A 238 -13.94 -3.19 -10.16
CA ASP A 238 -14.95 -2.91 -9.15
C ASP A 238 -16.13 -2.10 -9.73
N ARG A 239 -15.84 -1.09 -10.55
CA ARG A 239 -16.88 -0.29 -11.25
C ARG A 239 -17.71 -1.13 -12.21
N ARG A 240 -17.09 -2.06 -12.94
CA ARG A 240 -17.79 -2.97 -13.86
C ARG A 240 -18.69 -3.95 -13.11
N GLU A 241 -18.24 -4.44 -11.96
CA GLU A 241 -19.03 -5.36 -11.14
C GLU A 241 -20.24 -4.65 -10.49
N ALA A 242 -20.06 -3.42 -10.01
CA ALA A 242 -21.16 -2.59 -9.53
C ALA A 242 -22.18 -2.27 -10.64
N ALA A 243 -21.71 -1.94 -11.85
CA ALA A 243 -22.59 -1.71 -13.00
C ALA A 243 -23.41 -2.95 -13.39
N ARG A 244 -22.82 -4.15 -13.32
CA ARG A 244 -23.53 -5.42 -13.55
C ARG A 244 -24.61 -5.69 -12.50
N GLN A 245 -24.35 -5.36 -11.24
CA GLN A 245 -25.33 -5.54 -10.15
C GLN A 245 -26.52 -4.59 -10.27
N HIS A 246 -26.33 -3.39 -10.81
CA HIS A 246 -27.45 -2.47 -11.08
C HIS A 246 -28.22 -2.80 -12.36
N ALA A 247 -27.57 -3.44 -13.36
CA ALA A 247 -28.23 -3.90 -14.58
C ALA A 247 -29.14 -5.11 -14.34
N VAL A 248 -28.83 -5.95 -13.34
CA VAL A 248 -29.73 -6.98 -12.83
C VAL A 248 -30.61 -6.32 -11.75
N GLY A 249 -31.59 -5.53 -12.17
CA GLY A 249 -32.56 -4.89 -11.27
C GLY A 249 -33.31 -5.92 -10.39
N PRO A 250 -34.02 -5.46 -9.34
CA PRO A 250 -34.70 -6.35 -8.41
C PRO A 250 -35.72 -7.19 -9.17
N VAL A 251 -35.47 -8.49 -9.31
CA VAL A 251 -36.53 -9.45 -9.60
C VAL A 251 -37.38 -9.47 -8.33
N VAL A 252 -38.46 -8.70 -8.40
CA VAL A 252 -39.52 -8.58 -7.41
C VAL A 252 -39.90 -9.97 -6.91
N ALA A 253 -39.89 -10.14 -5.58
CA ALA A 253 -40.65 -11.14 -4.86
C ALA A 253 -41.49 -10.40 -3.83
#